data_AF-A0A645I6E9-F1
#
_entry.id   AF-A0A645I6E9-F1
#
_cell.length_a   1.000
_cell.length_b   1.000
_cell.length_c   1.000
_cell.angle_alpha   90.00
_cell.angle_beta   90.00
_cell.angle_gamma   90.00
#
_symmetry.space_group_name_H-M   'P 1'
#
loop_
_entity.id
_entity.type
_entity.pdbx_description
1 polymer ?
#
loop_
_entity_poly.entity_id
_entity_poly.type
_entity_poly.pdbx_seq_one_letter_code
_entity_poly.pdbx_strand_id
1 'polypeptide(L)'
;MKAENFENALDELIWLIALLANQSILIHNFQHPEDKRDPLTEETIELLTSPLELSAYKDAIMESMFKGTKRFVESESEQEKNASAG
;
A
#
# COMPACT_ATOMS: atom_id res chain seq x y z
N MET A 1 0.51 -14.26 -25.99
CA MET A 1 0.34 -14.30 -24.52
C MET A 1 1.64 -13.99 -23.76
N LYS A 2 2.54 -13.08 -24.21
CA LYS A 2 3.88 -12.96 -23.61
C LYS A 2 4.40 -11.53 -23.34
N ALA A 3 3.98 -10.52 -24.11
CA ALA A 3 4.39 -9.13 -23.90
C ALA A 3 3.24 -8.26 -23.38
N GLU A 4 2.06 -8.39 -23.99
CA GLU A 4 0.85 -7.65 -23.60
C GLU A 4 0.46 -7.85 -22.12
N ASN A 5 0.55 -9.09 -21.60
CA ASN A 5 0.28 -9.34 -20.18
C ASN A 5 1.34 -8.72 -19.25
N PHE A 6 2.56 -8.49 -19.75
CA PHE A 6 3.65 -7.93 -18.96
C PHE A 6 3.55 -6.41 -18.93
N GLU A 7 3.31 -5.77 -20.08
CA GLU A 7 3.03 -4.32 -20.17
C GLU A 7 1.84 -3.94 -19.30
N ASN A 8 0.71 -4.65 -19.42
CA ASN A 8 -0.46 -4.41 -18.57
C ASN A 8 -0.16 -4.57 -17.06
N ALA A 9 0.71 -5.52 -16.69
CA ALA A 9 1.09 -5.73 -15.29
C ALA A 9 2.04 -4.64 -14.76
N LEU A 10 2.87 -4.06 -15.63
CA LEU A 10 3.71 -2.91 -15.28
C LEU A 10 2.85 -1.65 -15.09
N ASP A 11 1.91 -1.40 -15.99
CA ASP A 11 0.99 -0.27 -15.90
C ASP A 11 0.18 -0.35 -14.59
N GLU A 12 -0.35 -1.54 -14.26
CA GLU A 12 -1.11 -1.74 -13.03
C GLU A 12 -0.24 -1.55 -11.77
N LEU A 13 1.04 -1.90 -11.83
CA LEU A 13 1.98 -1.66 -10.75
C LEU A 13 2.32 -0.18 -10.60
N ILE A 14 2.54 0.55 -11.71
CA ILE A 14 2.79 2.00 -11.70
C ILE A 14 1.57 2.74 -11.13
N TRP A 15 0.37 2.38 -11.57
CA TRP A 15 -0.88 2.89 -11.02
C TRP A 15 -0.99 2.63 -9.51
N LEU A 16 -0.67 1.41 -9.06
CA LEU A 16 -0.72 1.06 -7.64
C LEU A 16 0.29 1.88 -6.82
N ILE A 17 1.50 2.10 -7.34
CA ILE A 17 2.50 2.97 -6.70
C ILE A 17 1.98 4.41 -6.60
N ALA A 18 1.39 4.93 -7.68
CA ALA A 18 0.78 6.27 -7.69
C ALA A 18 -0.31 6.38 -6.60
N LEU A 19 -1.21 5.40 -6.54
CA LEU A 19 -2.28 5.35 -5.55
C LEU A 19 -1.73 5.37 -4.12
N LEU A 20 -0.73 4.54 -3.82
CA LEU A 20 -0.16 4.40 -2.49
C LEU A 20 0.66 5.63 -2.07
N ALA A 21 1.53 6.13 -2.95
CA ALA A 21 2.39 7.27 -2.67
C ALA A 21 1.58 8.55 -2.46
N ASN A 22 0.48 8.72 -3.21
CA ASN A 22 -0.38 9.89 -3.12
C ASN A 22 -1.24 9.95 -1.85
N GLN A 23 -1.38 8.87 -1.07
CA GLN A 23 -2.24 8.90 0.13
C GLN A 23 -1.85 10.03 1.09
N SER A 24 -0.56 10.23 1.33
CA SER A 24 -0.07 11.29 2.21
C SER A 24 -0.35 12.71 1.66
N ILE A 25 -0.21 12.89 0.34
CA ILE A 25 -0.52 14.14 -0.37
C ILE A 25 -2.01 14.43 -0.28
N LEU A 26 -2.86 13.44 -0.52
CA LEU A 26 -4.31 13.59 -0.47
C LEU A 26 -4.79 13.93 0.95
N ILE A 27 -4.22 13.30 1.97
CA ILE A 27 -4.49 13.63 3.38
C ILE A 27 -4.06 15.08 3.68
N HIS A 28 -2.86 15.47 3.25
CA HIS A 28 -2.37 16.83 3.43
C HIS A 28 -3.32 17.86 2.78
N ASN A 29 -3.69 17.64 1.52
CA ASN A 29 -4.55 18.53 0.75
C ASN A 29 -5.97 18.63 1.32
N PHE A 30 -6.45 17.55 1.95
CA PHE A 30 -7.72 17.56 2.67
C PHE A 30 -7.64 18.44 3.92
N GLN A 31 -6.51 18.43 4.63
CA GLN A 31 -6.29 19.20 5.85
C GLN A 31 -5.90 20.67 5.60
N HIS A 32 -5.27 20.97 4.45
CA HIS A 32 -4.73 22.28 4.10
C HIS A 32 -5.25 22.72 2.71
N PRO A 33 -6.51 23.16 2.61
CA PRO A 33 -7.14 23.45 1.31
C PRO A 33 -6.52 24.65 0.58
N GLU A 34 -5.88 25.57 1.30
CA GLU A 34 -5.13 26.72 0.78
C GLU A 34 -3.68 26.42 0.37
N ASP A 35 -3.11 25.28 0.79
CA ASP A 35 -1.73 24.85 0.48
C ASP A 35 -1.75 23.43 -0.11
N LYS A 36 -2.29 23.32 -1.32
CA LYS A 36 -2.38 22.03 -2.00
C LYS A 36 -1.07 21.66 -2.67
N ARG A 37 -0.71 20.39 -2.52
CA ARG A 37 0.41 19.75 -3.21
C ARG A 37 -0.11 18.94 -4.39
N ASP A 38 0.61 18.94 -5.50
CA ASP A 38 0.23 18.16 -6.66
C ASP A 38 0.48 16.66 -6.42
N PRO A 39 -0.49 15.77 -6.75
CA PRO A 39 -0.27 14.33 -6.75
C PRO A 39 0.75 13.90 -7.80
N LEU A 40 1.47 12.81 -7.52
CA LEU A 40 2.31 12.12 -8.50
C LEU A 40 1.43 11.50 -9.59
N THR A 41 1.80 11.69 -10.84
CA THR A 41 1.15 11.04 -12.00
C THR A 41 1.86 9.71 -12.32
N GLU A 42 1.14 8.81 -12.98
CA GLU A 42 1.69 7.55 -13.50
C GLU A 42 2.86 7.82 -14.45
N GLU A 43 2.73 8.79 -15.35
CA GLU A 43 3.80 9.22 -16.27
C GLU A 43 5.06 9.69 -15.52
N THR A 44 4.89 10.44 -14.42
CA THR A 44 6.02 10.89 -13.59
C THR A 44 6.71 9.71 -12.92
N ILE A 45 5.94 8.74 -12.44
CA ILE A 45 6.47 7.54 -11.78
C ILE A 45 7.19 6.65 -12.80
N GLU A 46 6.61 6.44 -13.98
CA GLU A 46 7.23 5.69 -15.07
C GLU A 46 8.57 6.31 -15.48
N LEU A 47 8.63 7.64 -15.61
CA LEU A 47 9.86 8.35 -15.96
C LEU A 47 10.94 8.24 -14.88
N LEU A 48 10.55 8.22 -13.61
CA LEU A 48 11.47 8.22 -12.46
C LEU A 48 11.80 6.82 -11.94
N THR A 49 11.22 5.76 -12.50
CA THR A 49 11.37 4.40 -12.01
C THR A 49 11.89 3.47 -13.10
N SER A 50 12.95 2.73 -12.80
CA SER A 50 13.46 1.70 -13.71
C SER A 50 12.68 0.38 -13.57
N PRO A 51 12.65 -0.45 -14.63
CA PRO A 51 12.03 -1.78 -14.56
C PRO A 51 12.60 -2.69 -13.46
N LEU A 52 13.87 -2.49 -13.08
CA LEU A 52 14.51 -3.22 -11.98
C LEU A 52 13.88 -2.85 -10.62
N GLU A 53 13.64 -1.56 -10.39
CA GLU A 53 13.03 -1.06 -9.16
C GLU A 53 11.57 -1.50 -9.04
N LEU A 54 10.82 -1.51 -10.16
CA LEU A 54 9.46 -2.02 -10.19
C LEU A 54 9.36 -3.46 -9.65
N SER A 55 10.31 -4.33 -9.99
CA SER A 55 10.34 -5.69 -9.43
C SER A 55 10.49 -5.69 -7.90
N ALA A 56 11.34 -4.83 -7.36
CA ALA A 56 11.55 -4.73 -5.91
C ALA A 56 10.31 -4.15 -5.20
N TYR A 57 9.68 -3.13 -5.80
CA TYR A 57 8.46 -2.52 -5.27
C TYR A 57 7.30 -3.51 -5.25
N LYS A 58 7.12 -4.29 -6.32
CA LYS A 58 6.13 -5.37 -6.37
C LYS A 58 6.28 -6.31 -5.17
N ASP A 59 7.49 -6.80 -4.93
CA ASP A 59 7.71 -7.79 -3.87
C ASP A 59 7.50 -7.17 -2.48
N ALA A 60 7.93 -5.93 -2.27
CA ALA A 60 7.70 -5.20 -1.03
C ALA A 60 6.21 -4.93 -0.76
N ILE A 61 5.44 -4.57 -1.80
CA ILE A 61 3.99 -4.37 -1.71
C ILE A 61 3.31 -5.68 -1.34
N MET A 62 3.61 -6.78 -2.03
CA MET A 62 3.02 -8.09 -1.73
C MET A 62 3.36 -8.57 -0.32
N GLU A 63 4.61 -8.40 0.13
CA GLU A 63 5.03 -8.75 1.47
C GLU A 63 4.25 -7.93 2.53
N SER A 64 4.10 -6.62 2.29
CA SER A 64 3.37 -5.73 3.18
C SER A 64 1.89 -6.09 3.26
N MET A 65 1.25 -6.39 2.12
CA MET A 65 -0.13 -6.88 2.09
C MET A 65 -0.27 -8.18 2.88
N PHE A 66 0.64 -9.13 2.67
CA PHE A 66 0.64 -10.39 3.40
C PHE A 66 0.80 -10.19 4.91
N LYS A 67 1.72 -9.32 5.35
CA LYS A 67 1.86 -8.96 6.77
C LYS A 67 0.60 -8.30 7.33
N GLY A 68 -0.05 -7.43 6.57
CA GLY A 68 -1.32 -6.79 6.96
C GLY A 68 -2.48 -7.77 7.19
N THR A 69 -2.47 -8.93 6.51
CA THR A 69 -3.45 -10.01 6.78
C THR A 69 -3.19 -10.75 8.09
N LYS A 70 -1.95 -10.72 8.59
CA LYS A 70 -1.57 -11.30 9.89
C LYS A 70 -1.83 -10.28 10.99
N ARG A 71 -3.10 -10.08 11.34
CA ARG A 71 -3.45 -9.34 12.55
C ARG A 71 -2.99 -10.14 13.77
N PHE A 72 -1.92 -9.70 14.43
CA PHE A 72 -1.68 -10.07 15.82
C PHE A 72 -2.69 -9.28 16.66
N VAL A 73 -3.91 -9.81 16.76
CA VAL A 73 -4.86 -9.33 17.76
C VAL A 73 -4.36 -9.88 19.08
N GLU A 74 -3.69 -9.03 19.86
CA GLU A 74 -3.41 -9.32 21.26
C GLU A 74 -4.77 -9.36 21.97
N SER A 75 -5.29 -10.58 22.17
CA SER A 75 -6.47 -10.80 22.99
C SER A 75 -6.16 -10.31 24.40
N GLU A 76 -7.10 -9.60 25.02
CA GLU A 76 -7.02 -9.32 26.45
C GLU A 76 -6.76 -10.63 27.20
N SER A 77 -5.87 -10.60 28.21
CA SER A 77 -5.61 -11.75 29.07
C SER A 77 -6.94 -12.30 29.57
N GLU A 78 -7.19 -13.60 29.36
CA GLU A 78 -8.41 -14.25 29.83
C GLU A 78 -8.59 -13.97 31.33
N GLN A 79 -9.53 -13.11 31.70
CA GLN A 79 -10.06 -13.15 33.06
C GLN A 79 -10.68 -14.53 33.23
N GLU A 80 -10.23 -15.28 34.24
CA GLU A 80 -10.66 -16.65 34.53
C GLU A 80 -12.19 -16.76 34.43
N LYS A 81 -12.68 -17.33 33.33
CA LYS A 81 -14.12 -17.42 33.03
C LYS A 81 -14.89 -18.38 33.95
N ASN A 82 -14.30 -18.86 35.04
CA ASN A 82 -14.95 -19.71 36.03
C ASN A 82 -14.39 -19.45 37.43
N ALA A 83 -14.61 -18.26 37.99
CA ALA A 83 -14.58 -18.12 39.44
C ALA A 83 -15.73 -18.98 39.99
N SER A 84 -15.40 -20.09 40.66
CA SER A 84 -16.38 -20.98 41.27
C SER A 84 -17.30 -20.17 42.19
N ALA A 85 -18.58 -20.07 41.83
CA ALA A 85 -19.60 -19.68 42.79
C ALA A 85 -19.59 -20.75 43.89
N GLY A 86 -19.36 -20.31 45.13
CA GLY A 86 -19.29 -21.18 46.30
C GLY A 86 -20.59 -21.89 46.64
#